data_AF-A0A2A9PIL2-F1
#
_entry.id   AF-A0A2A9PIL2-F1
#
_cell.length_a   1.000
_cell.length_b   1.000
_cell.length_c   1.000
_cell.angle_alpha   90.00
_cell.angle_beta   90.00
_cell.angle_gamma   90.00
#
_symmetry.space_group_name_H-M   'P 1'
#
loop_
_entity.id
_entity.type
_entity.pdbx_description
1 polymer ?
#
loop_
_entity_poly.entity_id
_entity_poly.type
_entity_poly.pdbx_seq_one_letter_code
_entity_poly.pdbx_strand_id
1 'polypeptide(L)'
;MKRLMALLASYGAKGPIEHTAPTQHVKDEETNVTGYADKAKERALDRWLDRVVQASGSEPVFLFIVTGLVVWAFLGIPYGHTADWAVLISDVQAIVSYVFDSLLMRQQLNDYEKMVRVSASLRSRAISNKRMLREIVNHAPRRQQQPSVALEQLQRPPSSCETLPRETVVDRLSTAAARVVGHLAAICLYWACIAVWLGFGPFCDWSNGWQLAINSATSALMVFIFAFLANVQERHAVHVQRCLQAIFEHDSAVERALRAMTGDDVANETVVVLAPRMSRIQRVILYYADLVGTLTGIAILTAVMVVWLAIGPVMGFSSNWWLLIGTYAGLVGLNDSFVLRNVQMLFNGYAQEALDQVDLDDQSIFDQLRLSDPAKAPVQAESLSYRISAWMGIVCAHEATVIVGFIFILGLLAGATAMGWSTAGQLLCNIPPSIIETFFMMILITGHNQAETKRHERLENFFLRRSVLLSYVQRLEAGHYTMRSVQDSLDHVA
;
A
#
# COMPACT_ATOMS: atom_id res chain seq x y z
N MET A 1 3.67 -35.34 -4.95
CA MET A 1 4.46 -34.60 -5.96
C MET A 1 3.61 -33.70 -6.86
N LYS A 2 2.60 -34.20 -7.60
CA LYS A 2 1.76 -33.37 -8.50
C LYS A 2 1.01 -32.22 -7.80
N ARG A 3 0.43 -32.44 -6.61
CA ARG A 3 -0.19 -31.35 -5.80
C ARG A 3 0.82 -30.31 -5.31
N LEU A 4 2.02 -30.73 -4.96
CA LEU A 4 3.11 -29.84 -4.54
C LEU A 4 3.61 -29.01 -5.72
N MET A 5 3.79 -29.64 -6.89
CA MET A 5 4.15 -28.94 -8.14
C MET A 5 3.03 -28.01 -8.63
N ALA A 6 1.75 -28.37 -8.46
CA ALA A 6 0.63 -27.49 -8.78
C ALA A 6 0.54 -26.29 -7.82
N LEU A 7 0.82 -26.50 -6.54
CA LEU A 7 0.97 -25.42 -5.55
C LEU A 7 2.13 -24.50 -5.93
N LEU A 8 3.32 -25.05 -6.21
CA LEU A 8 4.50 -24.29 -6.64
C LEU A 8 4.26 -23.54 -7.97
N ALA A 9 3.50 -24.13 -8.90
CA ALA A 9 3.14 -23.49 -10.16
C ALA A 9 2.07 -22.39 -10.02
N SER A 10 1.32 -22.36 -8.91
CA SER A 10 0.31 -21.33 -8.63
C SER A 10 0.90 -20.04 -8.06
N TYR A 11 2.07 -20.12 -7.41
CA TYR A 11 2.79 -18.96 -6.89
C TYR A 11 3.30 -18.09 -8.04
N GLY A 12 3.16 -16.76 -7.92
CA GLY A 12 3.55 -15.80 -8.95
C GLY A 12 2.59 -15.70 -10.15
N ALA A 13 1.58 -16.58 -10.26
CA ALA A 13 0.49 -16.44 -11.22
C ALA A 13 -0.66 -15.66 -10.58
N LYS A 14 -0.72 -14.34 -10.81
CA LYS A 14 -1.90 -13.56 -10.43
C LYS A 14 -3.05 -13.97 -11.35
N GLY A 15 -4.09 -14.59 -10.80
CA GLY A 15 -5.31 -14.94 -11.51
C GLY A 15 -6.24 -13.73 -11.68
N PRO A 16 -7.31 -13.85 -12.49
CA PRO A 16 -8.34 -12.82 -12.56
C PRO A 16 -8.99 -12.62 -11.19
N ILE A 17 -9.26 -11.37 -10.83
CA ILE A 17 -10.00 -11.03 -9.61
C ILE A 17 -11.44 -10.77 -10.01
N GLU A 18 -12.34 -11.61 -9.51
CA GLU A 18 -13.78 -11.50 -9.71
C GLU A 18 -14.42 -10.93 -8.46
N HIS A 19 -15.23 -9.89 -8.63
CA HIS A 19 -16.00 -9.33 -7.54
C HIS A 19 -17.34 -8.77 -8.01
N THR A 20 -18.34 -8.88 -7.13
CA THR A 20 -19.69 -8.40 -7.37
C THR A 20 -20.09 -7.56 -6.18
N ALA A 21 -20.66 -6.38 -6.44
CA ALA A 21 -21.14 -5.53 -5.38
C ALA A 21 -22.40 -6.11 -4.73
N PRO A 22 -22.54 -6.07 -3.39
CA PRO A 22 -23.75 -6.49 -2.70
C PRO A 22 -24.97 -5.74 -3.25
N THR A 23 -25.94 -6.51 -3.73
CA THR A 23 -27.20 -6.04 -4.31
C THR A 23 -28.06 -5.41 -3.21
N GLN A 24 -28.62 -4.23 -3.47
CA GLN A 24 -29.57 -3.62 -2.55
C GLN A 24 -31.00 -4.11 -2.83
N HIS A 25 -31.72 -4.49 -1.78
CA HIS A 25 -33.13 -4.88 -1.84
C HIS A 25 -34.00 -3.82 -1.18
N VAL A 26 -35.14 -3.52 -1.83
CA VAL A 26 -36.12 -2.52 -1.34
C VAL A 26 -37.06 -3.13 -0.29
N LYS A 27 -37.38 -4.42 -0.38
CA LYS A 27 -38.33 -5.10 0.52
C LYS A 27 -37.66 -5.71 1.76
N ASP A 28 -36.44 -6.21 1.62
CA ASP A 28 -35.72 -6.94 2.67
C ASP A 28 -34.52 -6.13 3.19
N GLU A 29 -34.80 -5.01 3.86
CA GLU A 29 -33.76 -4.04 4.27
C GLU A 29 -32.67 -4.63 5.17
N GLU A 30 -32.99 -5.63 6.00
CA GLU A 30 -32.04 -6.27 6.91
C GLU A 30 -30.88 -7.01 6.20
N THR A 31 -31.05 -7.34 4.92
CA THR A 31 -30.02 -8.04 4.13
C THR A 31 -29.06 -7.09 3.43
N ASN A 32 -29.33 -5.78 3.47
CA ASN A 32 -28.55 -4.78 2.75
C ASN A 32 -27.18 -4.51 3.38
N VAL A 33 -26.16 -4.51 2.54
CA VAL A 33 -24.81 -4.04 2.91
C VAL A 33 -24.59 -2.65 2.31
N THR A 34 -24.61 -1.63 3.17
CA THR A 34 -24.49 -0.21 2.78
C THR A 34 -23.04 0.29 2.78
N GLY A 35 -22.24 -0.16 3.75
CA GLY A 35 -20.84 0.22 3.90
C GLY A 35 -19.85 -0.59 3.06
N TYR A 36 -18.58 -0.22 3.17
CA TYR A 36 -17.49 -1.02 2.65
C TYR A 36 -17.22 -2.20 3.60
N ALA A 37 -17.42 -3.42 3.10
CA ALA A 37 -17.14 -4.64 3.84
C ALA A 37 -15.94 -5.38 3.21
N ASP A 38 -14.85 -5.47 3.96
CA ASP A 38 -13.69 -6.27 3.54
C ASP A 38 -14.07 -7.76 3.47
N LYS A 39 -13.65 -8.44 2.40
CA LYS A 39 -13.82 -9.89 2.29
C LYS A 39 -12.94 -10.57 3.33
N ALA A 40 -13.55 -11.21 4.31
CA ALA A 40 -12.81 -11.98 5.30
C ALA A 40 -12.02 -13.12 4.62
N LYS A 41 -10.73 -13.23 4.93
CA LYS A 41 -9.90 -14.36 4.48
C LYS A 41 -10.39 -15.66 5.14
N GLU A 42 -10.47 -16.74 4.36
CA GLU A 42 -11.01 -18.03 4.80
C GLU A 42 -10.20 -18.62 5.97
N ARG A 43 -8.88 -18.49 5.94
CA ARG A 43 -7.99 -19.07 6.95
C ARG A 43 -7.85 -18.16 8.18
N ALA A 44 -8.05 -18.73 9.36
CA ALA A 44 -7.89 -18.01 10.63
C ALA A 44 -6.46 -17.48 10.85
N LEU A 45 -5.45 -18.24 10.41
CA LEU A 45 -4.05 -17.81 10.47
C LEU A 45 -3.78 -16.58 9.62
N ASP A 46 -4.38 -16.49 8.42
CA ASP A 46 -4.21 -15.32 7.56
C ASP A 46 -4.83 -14.06 8.19
N ARG A 47 -5.97 -14.21 8.86
CA ARG A 47 -6.60 -13.14 9.63
C ARG A 47 -5.75 -12.71 10.83
N TRP A 48 -5.13 -13.66 11.53
CA TRP A 48 -4.22 -13.34 12.63
C TRP A 48 -2.99 -12.58 12.14
N LEU A 49 -2.39 -13.03 11.03
CA LEU A 49 -1.26 -12.34 10.41
C LEU A 49 -1.60 -10.92 9.98
N ASP A 50 -2.78 -10.68 9.42
CA ASP A 50 -3.20 -9.32 9.04
C ASP A 50 -3.33 -8.42 10.28
N ARG A 51 -3.74 -8.95 11.44
CA ARG A 51 -3.71 -8.19 12.70
C ARG A 51 -2.28 -7.90 13.17
N VAL A 52 -1.33 -8.81 12.94
CA VAL A 52 0.09 -8.56 13.25
C VAL A 52 0.64 -7.44 12.38
N VAL A 53 0.30 -7.42 11.09
CA VAL A 53 0.66 -6.32 10.17
C VAL A 53 0.12 -4.98 10.70
N GLN A 54 -1.18 -4.92 11.01
CA GLN A 54 -1.83 -3.73 11.58
C GLN A 54 -1.18 -3.29 12.90
N ALA A 55 -0.88 -4.25 13.79
CA ALA A 55 -0.22 -3.96 15.05
C ALA A 55 1.19 -3.41 14.83
N SER A 56 1.95 -3.93 13.87
CA SER A 56 3.31 -3.49 13.58
C SER A 56 3.39 -2.05 13.07
N GLY A 57 2.39 -1.61 12.29
CA GLY A 57 2.24 -0.22 11.84
C GLY A 57 1.56 0.71 12.86
N SER A 58 1.11 0.20 14.01
CA SER A 58 0.40 1.02 14.97
C SER A 58 1.29 2.10 15.61
N GLU A 59 0.68 3.24 15.96
CA GLU A 59 1.37 4.36 16.60
C GLU A 59 2.12 3.96 17.90
N PRO A 60 1.55 3.12 18.81
CA PRO A 60 2.27 2.69 20.00
C PRO A 60 3.55 1.89 19.70
N VAL A 61 3.52 1.02 18.68
CA VAL A 61 4.71 0.24 18.28
C VAL A 61 5.77 1.14 17.68
N PHE A 62 5.37 2.10 16.84
CA PHE A 62 6.29 3.09 16.30
C PHE A 62 6.98 3.90 17.40
N LEU A 63 6.21 4.43 18.37
CA LEU A 63 6.76 5.19 19.50
C LEU A 63 7.67 4.33 20.40
N PHE A 64 7.34 3.06 20.59
CA PHE A 64 8.19 2.12 21.32
C PHE A 64 9.55 1.93 20.62
N ILE A 65 9.56 1.73 19.30
CA ILE A 65 10.80 1.57 18.54
C ILE A 65 11.64 2.85 18.58
N VAL A 66 11.02 4.02 18.36
CA VAL A 66 11.71 5.31 18.44
C VAL A 66 12.30 5.53 19.83
N THR A 67 11.55 5.21 20.89
CA THR A 67 12.04 5.30 22.26
C THR A 67 13.23 4.37 22.49
N GLY A 68 13.17 3.14 21.98
CA GLY A 68 14.28 2.18 22.04
C GLY A 68 15.54 2.69 21.34
N LEU A 69 15.40 3.27 20.15
CA LEU A 69 16.51 3.87 19.41
C LEU A 69 17.12 5.07 20.14
N VAL A 70 16.28 5.92 20.75
CA VAL A 70 16.74 7.06 21.54
C VAL A 70 17.49 6.60 22.78
N VAL A 71 16.95 5.62 23.52
CA VAL A 71 17.61 5.01 24.67
C VAL A 71 18.95 4.41 24.26
N TRP A 72 19.00 3.67 23.16
CA TRP A 72 20.25 3.15 22.61
C TRP A 72 21.22 4.28 22.27
N ALA A 73 20.79 5.34 21.58
CA ALA A 73 21.68 6.46 21.25
C ALA A 73 22.30 7.11 22.50
N PHE A 74 21.51 7.32 23.56
CA PHE A 74 22.01 7.91 24.82
C PHE A 74 22.91 6.96 25.61
N LEU A 75 22.60 5.66 25.65
CA LEU A 75 23.48 4.66 26.25
C LEU A 75 24.79 4.48 25.47
N GLY A 76 24.81 4.83 24.18
CA GLY A 76 26.02 4.90 23.37
C GLY A 76 27.04 5.93 23.85
N ILE A 77 26.64 6.96 24.61
CA ILE A 77 27.57 7.97 25.15
C ILE A 77 28.59 7.33 26.11
N PRO A 78 28.18 6.56 27.14
CA PRO A 78 29.13 5.84 28.00
C PRO A 78 29.67 4.53 27.42
N TYR A 79 28.90 3.79 26.61
CA TYR A 79 29.24 2.42 26.21
C TYR A 79 29.73 2.26 24.76
N GLY A 80 29.70 3.34 23.96
CA GLY A 80 30.00 3.31 22.52
C GLY A 80 31.45 3.02 22.15
N HIS A 81 32.36 2.96 23.11
CA HIS A 81 33.75 2.56 22.88
C HIS A 81 33.94 1.05 22.72
N THR A 82 32.92 0.25 23.06
CA THR A 82 32.99 -1.22 22.95
C THR A 82 32.46 -1.71 21.60
N ALA A 83 33.12 -2.70 21.01
CA ALA A 83 32.66 -3.30 19.76
C ALA A 83 31.29 -3.99 19.93
N ASP A 84 31.03 -4.57 21.10
CA ASP A 84 29.77 -5.25 21.39
C ASP A 84 28.56 -4.29 21.37
N TRP A 85 28.76 -3.02 21.74
CA TRP A 85 27.70 -2.01 21.65
C TRP A 85 27.28 -1.71 20.20
N ALA A 86 28.27 -1.63 19.31
CA ALA A 86 28.07 -1.42 17.87
C ALA A 86 27.42 -2.64 17.20
N VAL A 87 27.83 -3.85 17.60
CA VAL A 87 27.25 -5.10 17.07
C VAL A 87 25.79 -5.27 17.51
N LEU A 88 25.46 -4.92 18.76
CA LEU A 88 24.12 -5.11 19.32
C LEU A 88 23.01 -4.47 18.48
N ILE A 89 23.16 -3.21 18.05
CA ILE A 89 22.13 -2.54 17.25
C ILE A 89 21.97 -3.16 15.87
N SER A 90 23.07 -3.68 15.31
CA SER A 90 23.05 -4.35 14.01
C SER A 90 22.30 -5.68 14.10
N ASP A 91 22.48 -6.43 15.18
CA ASP A 91 21.74 -7.69 15.38
C ASP A 91 20.24 -7.44 15.62
N VAL A 92 19.93 -6.41 16.42
CA VAL A 92 18.53 -5.98 16.62
C VAL A 92 17.93 -5.57 15.29
N GLN A 93 18.64 -4.77 14.50
CA GLN A 93 18.19 -4.37 13.17
C GLN A 93 17.96 -5.57 12.26
N ALA A 94 18.90 -6.53 12.22
CA ALA A 94 18.80 -7.71 11.38
C ALA A 94 17.49 -8.48 11.63
N ILE A 95 17.14 -8.68 12.90
CA ILE A 95 15.90 -9.34 13.31
C ILE A 95 14.67 -8.49 12.92
N VAL A 96 14.74 -7.19 13.16
CA VAL A 96 13.66 -6.25 12.83
C VAL A 96 13.39 -6.22 11.33
N SER A 97 14.42 -6.03 10.49
CA SER A 97 14.27 -5.97 9.04
C SER A 97 13.62 -7.23 8.49
N TYR A 98 14.01 -8.42 8.96
CA TYR A 98 13.37 -9.66 8.54
C TYR A 98 11.86 -9.70 8.77
N VAL A 99 11.44 -9.26 9.96
CA VAL A 99 10.03 -9.19 10.30
C VAL A 99 9.34 -8.15 9.43
N PHE A 100 9.89 -6.94 9.36
CA PHE A 100 9.25 -5.84 8.64
C PHE A 100 9.22 -6.04 7.12
N ASP A 101 10.24 -6.60 6.48
CA ASP A 101 10.23 -6.93 5.05
C ASP A 101 9.08 -7.87 4.69
N SER A 102 8.88 -8.91 5.51
CA SER A 102 7.78 -9.86 5.34
C SER A 102 6.41 -9.19 5.54
N LEU A 103 6.29 -8.34 6.57
CA LEU A 103 5.04 -7.64 6.87
C LEU A 103 4.71 -6.58 5.81
N LEU A 104 5.70 -5.82 5.34
CA LEU A 104 5.54 -4.82 4.28
C LEU A 104 5.19 -5.49 2.95
N MET A 105 5.84 -6.59 2.59
CA MET A 105 5.48 -7.37 1.40
C MET A 105 4.03 -7.84 1.47
N ARG A 106 3.60 -8.35 2.63
CA ARG A 106 2.20 -8.74 2.86
C ARG A 106 1.24 -7.56 2.78
N GLN A 107 1.62 -6.40 3.30
CA GLN A 107 0.83 -5.17 3.23
C GLN A 107 0.63 -4.73 1.77
N GLN A 108 1.69 -4.71 0.96
CA GLN A 108 1.60 -4.40 -0.48
C GLN A 108 0.70 -5.37 -1.25
N LEU A 109 0.80 -6.67 -0.97
CA LEU A 109 -0.07 -7.69 -1.58
C LEU A 109 -1.55 -7.48 -1.21
N ASN A 110 -1.82 -7.21 0.07
CA ASN A 110 -3.17 -6.97 0.57
C ASN A 110 -3.76 -5.69 -0.05
N ASP A 111 -2.99 -4.60 -0.09
CA ASP A 111 -3.43 -3.30 -0.62
C ASP A 111 -3.78 -3.39 -2.11
N TYR A 112 -2.94 -4.08 -2.89
CA TYR A 112 -3.21 -4.37 -4.29
C TYR A 112 -4.55 -5.08 -4.48
N GLU A 113 -4.73 -6.21 -3.80
CA GLU A 113 -5.93 -7.03 -3.94
C GLU A 113 -7.18 -6.26 -3.48
N LYS A 114 -7.03 -5.45 -2.42
CA LYS A 114 -8.08 -4.57 -1.91
C LYS A 114 -8.53 -3.56 -2.95
N MET A 115 -7.60 -2.79 -3.53
CA MET A 115 -7.93 -1.74 -4.50
C MET A 115 -8.54 -2.32 -5.79
N VAL A 116 -8.08 -3.48 -6.25
CA VAL A 116 -8.67 -4.15 -7.43
C VAL A 116 -10.08 -4.69 -7.13
N ARG A 117 -10.34 -5.22 -5.93
CA ARG A 117 -11.72 -5.61 -5.57
C ARG A 117 -12.64 -4.40 -5.43
N VAL A 118 -12.14 -3.31 -4.86
CA VAL A 118 -12.89 -2.05 -4.77
C VAL A 118 -13.30 -1.58 -6.15
N SER A 119 -12.37 -1.54 -7.11
CA SER A 119 -12.69 -1.12 -8.47
C SER A 119 -13.74 -2.04 -9.11
N ALA A 120 -13.58 -3.36 -8.99
CA ALA A 120 -14.56 -4.33 -9.48
C ALA A 120 -15.95 -4.12 -8.84
N SER A 121 -16.02 -3.86 -7.54
CA SER A 121 -17.29 -3.55 -6.85
C SER A 121 -17.94 -2.28 -7.37
N LEU A 122 -17.18 -1.18 -7.47
CA LEU A 122 -17.73 0.10 -7.94
C LEU A 122 -18.23 0.00 -9.38
N ARG A 123 -17.50 -0.73 -10.24
CA ARG A 123 -17.92 -0.98 -11.63
C ARG A 123 -19.17 -1.86 -11.71
N SER A 124 -19.25 -2.90 -10.89
CA SER A 124 -20.41 -3.78 -10.77
C SER A 124 -21.69 -2.99 -10.49
N ARG A 125 -21.63 -2.06 -9.52
CA ARG A 125 -22.74 -1.13 -9.23
C ARG A 125 -22.97 -0.10 -10.31
N ALA A 126 -21.91 0.46 -10.90
CA ALA A 126 -22.02 1.44 -11.98
C ALA A 126 -22.81 0.87 -13.18
N ILE A 127 -22.59 -0.41 -13.53
CA ILE A 127 -23.34 -1.11 -14.58
C ILE A 127 -24.84 -1.14 -14.27
N SER A 128 -25.23 -1.59 -13.07
CA SER A 128 -26.63 -1.64 -12.65
C SER A 128 -27.26 -0.26 -12.57
N ASN A 129 -26.57 0.71 -11.97
CA ASN A 129 -27.04 2.09 -11.86
C ASN A 129 -27.28 2.71 -13.24
N LYS A 130 -26.36 2.49 -14.18
CA LYS A 130 -26.47 2.95 -15.58
C LYS A 130 -27.66 2.33 -16.31
N ARG A 131 -27.91 1.03 -16.10
CA ARG A 131 -29.08 0.33 -16.64
C ARG A 131 -30.38 0.96 -16.13
N MET A 132 -30.53 1.10 -14.81
CA MET A 132 -31.73 1.65 -14.17
C MET A 132 -31.94 3.14 -14.52
N LEU A 133 -30.89 3.94 -14.52
CA LEU A 133 -30.96 5.35 -14.92
C LEU A 133 -31.44 5.51 -16.36
N ARG A 134 -30.97 4.65 -17.27
CA ARG A 134 -31.40 4.68 -18.68
C ARG A 134 -32.89 4.41 -18.82
N GLU A 135 -33.43 3.48 -18.05
CA GLU A 135 -34.87 3.19 -18.01
C GLU A 135 -35.67 4.42 -17.55
N ILE A 136 -35.30 5.01 -16.40
CA ILE A 136 -35.97 6.20 -15.85
C ILE A 136 -35.91 7.39 -16.82
N VAL A 137 -34.73 7.70 -17.36
CA VAL A 137 -34.53 8.86 -18.24
C VAL A 137 -35.29 8.72 -19.57
N ASN A 138 -35.37 7.50 -20.11
CA ASN A 138 -36.12 7.22 -21.33
C ASN A 138 -37.64 7.33 -21.13
N HIS A 139 -38.14 7.07 -19.92
CA HIS A 139 -39.56 7.18 -19.60
C HIS A 139 -39.99 8.55 -19.03
N ALA A 140 -39.05 9.43 -18.70
CA ALA A 140 -39.34 10.76 -18.17
C ALA A 140 -39.78 11.78 -19.25
N PRO A 141 -40.80 12.63 -19.00
CA PRO A 141 -41.21 13.67 -19.95
C PRO A 141 -40.13 14.73 -20.18
N ARG A 142 -40.01 15.24 -21.42
CA ARG A 142 -38.94 16.15 -21.91
C ARG A 142 -38.64 17.38 -21.03
N ARG A 143 -39.59 17.84 -20.21
CA ARG A 143 -39.41 18.99 -19.27
C ARG A 143 -38.52 18.66 -18.06
N GLN A 144 -38.41 17.40 -17.66
CA GLN A 144 -37.52 16.92 -16.58
C GLN A 144 -36.13 16.52 -17.08
N GLN A 145 -35.94 16.38 -18.40
CA GLN A 145 -34.66 16.04 -19.03
C GLN A 145 -33.68 17.23 -19.11
N GLN A 146 -34.12 18.45 -18.81
CA GLN A 146 -33.23 19.60 -18.71
C GLN A 146 -32.65 19.69 -17.29
N PRO A 147 -31.30 19.72 -17.13
CA PRO A 147 -30.71 20.02 -15.84
C PRO A 147 -31.22 21.39 -15.40
N SER A 148 -31.96 21.43 -14.29
CA SER A 148 -32.46 22.70 -13.77
C SER A 148 -31.27 23.53 -13.28
N VAL A 149 -31.34 24.87 -13.46
CA VAL A 149 -30.35 25.84 -12.94
C VAL A 149 -30.14 25.68 -11.41
N ALA A 150 -31.09 25.04 -10.72
CA ALA A 150 -31.01 24.66 -9.31
C ALA A 150 -30.04 23.49 -9.01
N LEU A 151 -29.55 22.76 -10.01
CA LEU A 151 -28.53 21.71 -9.86
C LEU A 151 -27.12 22.30 -9.82
N GLU A 152 -26.85 23.37 -10.57
CA GLU A 152 -25.62 24.17 -10.47
C GLU A 152 -25.50 24.87 -9.10
N GLN A 153 -26.61 25.37 -8.54
CA GLN A 153 -26.58 26.05 -7.23
C GLN A 153 -26.42 25.12 -6.01
N LEU A 154 -26.68 23.82 -6.17
CA LEU A 154 -26.44 22.79 -5.16
C LEU A 154 -25.05 22.13 -5.27
N GLN A 155 -24.21 22.56 -6.23
CA GLN A 155 -22.76 22.26 -6.26
C GLN A 155 -21.97 22.97 -5.15
N ARG A 156 -22.56 23.18 -3.96
CA ARG A 156 -21.71 23.35 -2.77
C ARG A 156 -20.99 22.01 -2.59
N PRO A 157 -19.65 22.00 -2.51
CA PRO A 157 -18.92 20.75 -2.41
C PRO A 157 -19.49 19.97 -1.22
N PRO A 158 -19.98 18.73 -1.42
CA PRO A 158 -20.32 17.87 -0.30
C PRO A 158 -19.10 17.77 0.62
N SER A 159 -19.35 17.61 1.92
CA SER A 159 -18.29 17.46 2.93
C SER A 159 -17.26 16.43 2.45
N SER A 160 -16.00 16.85 2.27
CA SER A 160 -14.91 15.97 1.82
C SER A 160 -14.81 14.72 2.71
N CYS A 161 -14.28 13.61 2.17
CA CYS A 161 -13.91 12.45 2.98
C CYS A 161 -13.01 12.85 4.18
N GLU A 162 -12.31 13.99 4.10
CA GLU A 162 -11.51 14.61 5.18
C GLU A 162 -12.29 15.10 6.40
N THR A 163 -13.62 15.23 6.35
CA THR A 163 -14.40 15.72 7.51
C THR A 163 -14.47 14.75 8.71
N LEU A 164 -13.68 13.68 8.69
CA LEU A 164 -13.55 12.66 9.74
C LEU A 164 -12.14 12.71 10.39
N PRO A 165 -12.04 12.37 11.68
CA PRO A 165 -11.81 13.24 12.85
C PRO A 165 -10.44 13.96 12.93
N ARG A 166 -10.28 14.86 13.92
CA ARG A 166 -9.08 15.68 14.18
C ARG A 166 -7.78 14.87 14.21
N GLU A 167 -6.79 15.30 13.43
CA GLU A 167 -5.40 14.81 13.53
C GLU A 167 -4.86 14.93 14.95
N THR A 168 -4.24 13.85 15.45
CA THR A 168 -3.49 13.88 16.71
C THR A 168 -2.20 14.69 16.56
N VAL A 169 -1.51 14.98 17.68
CA VAL A 169 -0.19 15.63 17.64
C VAL A 169 0.85 14.73 16.97
N VAL A 170 0.76 13.42 17.21
CA VAL A 170 1.65 12.43 16.61
C VAL A 170 1.39 12.32 15.12
N ASP A 171 0.13 12.37 14.68
CA ASP A 171 -0.22 12.46 13.26
C ASP A 171 0.47 13.63 12.57
N ARG A 172 0.45 14.82 13.18
CA ARG A 172 1.10 16.00 12.61
C ARG A 172 2.61 15.84 12.54
N LEU A 173 3.22 15.27 13.58
CA LEU A 173 4.65 15.02 13.63
C LEU A 173 5.08 13.98 12.59
N SER A 174 4.33 12.87 12.46
CA SER A 174 4.56 11.85 11.44
C SER A 174 4.38 12.40 10.02
N THR A 175 3.37 13.26 9.79
CA THR A 175 3.21 13.94 8.49
C THR A 175 4.38 14.89 8.19
N ALA A 176 4.91 15.58 9.20
CA ALA A 176 6.11 16.41 9.05
C ALA A 176 7.35 15.55 8.76
N ALA A 177 7.54 14.45 9.50
CA ALA A 177 8.62 13.50 9.28
C ALA A 177 8.53 12.87 7.87
N ALA A 178 7.33 12.52 7.40
CA ALA A 178 7.11 11.94 6.07
C ALA A 178 7.52 12.91 4.96
N ARG A 179 7.21 14.20 5.16
CA ARG A 179 7.63 15.28 4.25
C ARG A 179 9.13 15.49 4.23
N VAL A 180 9.83 15.28 5.35
CA VAL A 180 11.29 15.42 5.42
C VAL A 180 11.99 14.19 4.86
N VAL A 181 11.67 13.00 5.38
CA VAL A 181 12.31 11.73 5.02
C VAL A 181 12.04 11.36 3.55
N GLY A 182 10.83 11.61 3.07
CA GLY A 182 10.44 11.35 1.69
C GLY A 182 10.90 12.42 0.69
N HIS A 183 11.61 13.47 1.11
CA HIS A 183 12.09 14.53 0.22
C HIS A 183 13.39 14.12 -0.49
N LEU A 184 13.54 14.53 -1.76
CA LEU A 184 14.77 14.29 -2.53
C LEU A 184 16.03 14.80 -1.81
N ALA A 185 15.91 15.92 -1.08
CA ALA A 185 17.01 16.47 -0.29
C ALA A 185 17.51 15.52 0.80
N ALA A 186 16.63 14.73 1.44
CA ALA A 186 17.03 13.74 2.42
C ALA A 186 17.81 12.59 1.76
N ILE A 187 17.40 12.15 0.57
CA ILE A 187 18.14 11.15 -0.22
C ILE A 187 19.52 11.68 -0.63
N CYS A 188 19.62 12.94 -1.07
CA CYS A 188 20.91 13.56 -1.38
C CYS A 188 21.80 13.69 -0.15
N LEU A 189 21.24 14.09 0.99
CA LEU A 189 21.97 14.17 2.26
C LEU A 189 22.47 12.79 2.69
N TYR A 190 21.64 11.76 2.57
CA TYR A 190 22.02 10.38 2.86
C TYR A 190 23.26 9.95 2.06
N TRP A 191 23.26 10.10 0.74
CA TRP A 191 24.42 9.77 -0.09
C TRP A 191 25.63 10.66 0.18
N ALA A 192 25.44 11.93 0.52
CA ALA A 192 26.53 12.81 0.94
C ALA A 192 27.20 12.30 2.22
N CYS A 193 26.42 11.84 3.21
CA CYS A 193 26.95 11.23 4.43
C CYS A 193 27.74 9.94 4.14
N ILE A 194 27.25 9.08 3.25
CA ILE A 194 27.97 7.86 2.82
C ILE A 194 29.29 8.21 2.12
N ALA A 195 29.27 9.20 1.21
CA ALA A 195 30.47 9.65 0.51
C ALA A 195 31.52 10.25 1.46
N VAL A 196 31.09 11.04 2.45
CA VAL A 196 31.96 11.57 3.50
C VAL A 196 32.58 10.42 4.30
N TRP A 197 31.78 9.46 4.76
CA TRP A 197 32.29 8.28 5.48
C TRP A 197 33.32 7.48 4.67
N LEU A 198 33.07 7.25 3.37
CA LEU A 198 34.02 6.60 2.47
C LEU A 198 35.33 7.39 2.34
N GLY A 199 35.24 8.73 2.26
CA GLY A 199 36.40 9.61 2.21
C GLY A 199 37.30 9.54 3.45
N PHE A 200 36.74 9.20 4.61
CA PHE A 200 37.50 8.98 5.85
C PHE A 200 38.12 7.57 5.96
N GLY A 201 37.78 6.64 5.06
CA GLY A 201 38.32 5.28 5.06
C GLY A 201 39.85 5.19 5.06
N PRO A 202 40.56 5.87 4.13
CA PRO A 202 42.02 5.89 4.09
C PRO A 202 42.67 6.45 5.36
N PHE A 203 42.07 7.50 5.96
CA PHE A 203 42.58 8.09 7.21
C PHE A 203 42.41 7.16 8.42
N CYS A 204 41.52 6.19 8.32
CA CYS A 204 41.23 5.20 9.37
C CYS A 204 41.78 3.81 9.04
N ASP A 205 42.69 3.70 8.06
CA ASP A 205 43.31 2.45 7.56
C ASP A 205 42.29 1.35 7.21
N TRP A 206 41.08 1.72 6.79
CA TRP A 206 39.99 0.78 6.51
C TRP A 206 39.66 -0.15 7.70
N SER A 207 39.93 0.30 8.92
CA SER A 207 39.84 -0.50 10.14
C SER A 207 38.44 -1.06 10.43
N ASN A 208 38.38 -2.16 11.19
CA ASN A 208 37.11 -2.74 11.64
C ASN A 208 36.27 -1.74 12.45
N GLY A 209 36.89 -0.83 13.21
CA GLY A 209 36.17 0.21 13.95
C GLY A 209 35.47 1.20 13.01
N TRP A 210 36.14 1.62 11.93
CA TRP A 210 35.56 2.48 10.89
C TRP A 210 34.37 1.79 10.18
N GLN A 211 34.46 0.49 9.93
CA GLN A 211 33.38 -0.33 9.34
C GLN A 211 32.20 -0.48 10.32
N LEU A 212 32.47 -0.81 11.58
CA LEU A 212 31.43 -0.99 12.61
C LEU A 212 30.66 0.31 12.91
N ALA A 213 31.33 1.46 12.83
CA ALA A 213 30.69 2.76 13.04
C ALA A 213 29.57 3.02 12.03
N ILE A 214 29.85 2.83 10.72
CA ILE A 214 28.80 2.99 9.71
C ILE A 214 27.74 1.91 9.83
N ASN A 215 28.14 0.66 10.10
CA ASN A 215 27.23 -0.46 10.22
C ASN A 215 26.18 -0.20 11.30
N SER A 216 26.62 0.31 12.45
CA SER A 216 25.73 0.67 13.57
C SER A 216 24.81 1.83 13.21
N ALA A 217 25.34 2.86 12.56
CA ALA A 217 24.59 4.05 12.18
C ALA A 217 23.50 3.71 11.13
N THR A 218 23.83 2.94 10.10
CA THR A 218 22.88 2.49 9.08
C THR A 218 21.87 1.52 9.67
N SER A 219 22.28 0.63 10.59
CA SER A 219 21.38 -0.29 11.29
C SER A 219 20.31 0.48 12.09
N ALA A 220 20.73 1.45 12.90
CA ALA A 220 19.81 2.29 13.67
C ALA A 220 18.85 3.07 12.77
N LEU A 221 19.35 3.64 11.67
CA LEU A 221 18.54 4.36 10.68
C LEU A 221 17.52 3.43 10.00
N MET A 222 17.93 2.21 9.66
CA MET A 222 17.08 1.24 8.99
C MET A 222 15.91 0.80 9.89
N VAL A 223 16.17 0.51 11.17
CA VAL A 223 15.11 0.23 12.16
C VAL A 223 14.10 1.37 12.24
N PHE A 224 14.58 2.62 12.26
CA PHE A 224 13.71 3.79 12.24
C PHE A 224 12.87 3.84 10.96
N ILE A 225 13.49 3.69 9.79
CA ILE A 225 12.80 3.79 8.50
C ILE A 225 11.77 2.67 8.31
N PHE A 226 12.04 1.43 8.72
CA PHE A 226 11.07 0.33 8.67
C PHE A 226 9.84 0.64 9.52
N ALA A 227 10.05 0.99 10.79
CA ALA A 227 8.97 1.33 11.71
C ALA A 227 8.18 2.54 11.21
N PHE A 228 8.88 3.54 10.68
CA PHE A 228 8.27 4.75 10.12
C PHE A 228 7.41 4.45 8.88
N LEU A 229 7.95 3.67 7.93
CA LEU A 229 7.20 3.29 6.72
C LEU A 229 5.97 2.46 7.07
N ALA A 230 6.09 1.47 7.95
CA ALA A 230 4.95 0.66 8.39
C ALA A 230 3.86 1.53 9.07
N ASN A 231 4.28 2.51 9.88
CA ASN A 231 3.35 3.45 10.51
C ASN A 231 2.61 4.34 9.52
N VAL A 232 3.35 4.91 8.56
CA VAL A 232 2.77 5.72 7.49
C VAL A 232 1.79 4.90 6.65
N GLN A 233 2.16 3.67 6.24
CA GLN A 233 1.29 2.80 5.45
C GLN A 233 0.00 2.40 6.19
N GLU A 234 0.09 2.02 7.47
CA GLU A 234 -1.10 1.66 8.25
C GLU A 234 -2.05 2.85 8.44
N ARG A 235 -1.50 4.03 8.74
CA ARG A 235 -2.30 5.26 8.85
C ARG A 235 -3.05 5.57 7.55
N HIS A 236 -2.38 5.43 6.41
CA HIS A 236 -2.99 5.60 5.10
C HIS A 236 -4.05 4.54 4.79
N ALA A 237 -3.80 3.27 5.14
CA ALA A 237 -4.79 2.21 4.99
C ALA A 237 -6.08 2.50 5.79
N VAL A 238 -5.95 3.03 7.01
CA VAL A 238 -7.09 3.46 7.84
C VAL A 238 -7.84 4.63 7.19
N HIS A 239 -7.14 5.63 6.63
CA HIS A 239 -7.78 6.74 5.94
C HIS A 239 -8.58 6.25 4.70
N VAL A 240 -7.95 5.42 3.87
CA VAL A 240 -8.57 4.82 2.69
C VAL A 240 -9.81 4.02 3.06
N GLN A 241 -9.77 3.24 4.13
CA GLN A 241 -10.94 2.50 4.62
C GLN A 241 -12.13 3.41 4.90
N ARG A 242 -11.90 4.58 5.51
CA ARG A 242 -12.95 5.56 5.80
C ARG A 242 -13.51 6.19 4.53
N CYS A 243 -12.65 6.55 3.58
CA CYS A 243 -13.07 7.07 2.28
C CYS A 243 -13.92 6.02 1.54
N LEU A 244 -13.49 4.77 1.53
CA LEU A 244 -14.24 3.66 0.93
C LEU A 244 -15.59 3.47 1.62
N GLN A 245 -15.66 3.55 2.95
CA GLN A 245 -16.93 3.46 3.68
C GLN A 245 -17.92 4.53 3.17
N ALA A 246 -17.50 5.80 3.13
CA ALA A 246 -18.35 6.90 2.67
C ALA A 246 -18.76 6.75 1.19
N ILE A 247 -17.82 6.34 0.33
CA ILE A 247 -18.08 6.08 -1.10
C ILE A 247 -19.16 4.99 -1.24
N PHE A 248 -19.01 3.86 -0.54
CA PHE A 248 -19.93 2.73 -0.66
C PHE A 248 -21.31 3.03 -0.06
N GLU A 249 -21.38 3.83 1.01
CA GLU A 249 -22.65 4.30 1.57
C GLU A 249 -23.43 5.14 0.55
N HIS A 250 -22.77 6.09 -0.11
CA HIS A 250 -23.42 6.88 -1.17
C HIS A 250 -23.79 6.03 -2.38
N ASP A 251 -22.89 5.15 -2.81
CA ASP A 251 -23.07 4.28 -3.97
C ASP A 251 -24.25 3.29 -3.76
N SER A 252 -24.37 2.72 -2.56
CA SER A 252 -25.49 1.84 -2.19
C SER A 252 -26.80 2.61 -1.99
N ALA A 253 -26.75 3.86 -1.50
CA ALA A 253 -27.93 4.71 -1.42
C ALA A 253 -28.48 5.07 -2.82
N VAL A 254 -27.59 5.36 -3.78
CA VAL A 254 -27.95 5.56 -5.19
C VAL A 254 -28.63 4.32 -5.74
N GLU A 255 -28.01 3.14 -5.61
CA GLU A 255 -28.54 1.88 -6.12
C GLU A 255 -29.95 1.60 -5.55
N ARG A 256 -30.12 1.75 -4.23
CA ARG A 256 -31.41 1.51 -3.57
C ARG A 256 -32.51 2.45 -4.09
N ALA A 257 -32.23 3.74 -4.19
CA ALA A 257 -33.22 4.71 -4.68
C ALA A 257 -33.60 4.45 -6.14
N LEU A 258 -32.63 4.04 -6.98
CA LEU A 258 -32.91 3.62 -8.35
C LEU A 258 -33.80 2.38 -8.41
N ARG A 259 -33.48 1.34 -7.64
CA ARG A 259 -34.29 0.11 -7.57
C ARG A 259 -35.70 0.37 -7.03
N ALA A 260 -35.86 1.30 -6.10
CA ALA A 260 -37.19 1.70 -5.60
C ALA A 260 -38.05 2.34 -6.70
N MET A 261 -37.44 3.12 -7.60
CA MET A 261 -38.15 3.76 -8.73
C MET A 261 -38.42 2.81 -9.90
N THR A 262 -37.47 1.93 -10.26
CA THR A 262 -37.63 1.01 -11.40
C THR A 262 -38.32 -0.30 -11.03
N GLY A 263 -38.26 -0.71 -9.77
CA GLY A 263 -38.65 -2.06 -9.34
C GLY A 263 -37.63 -3.13 -9.76
N ASP A 264 -36.40 -2.75 -10.11
CA ASP A 264 -35.34 -3.67 -10.54
C ASP A 264 -34.83 -4.52 -9.36
N ASP A 265 -35.06 -5.83 -9.45
CA ASP A 265 -34.60 -6.85 -8.49
C ASP A 265 -33.49 -7.75 -9.07
N VAL A 266 -32.92 -7.38 -10.22
CA VAL A 266 -31.83 -8.14 -10.84
C VAL A 266 -30.55 -7.94 -10.03
N ALA A 267 -29.85 -9.04 -9.74
CA ALA A 267 -28.57 -9.00 -9.04
C ALA A 267 -27.52 -8.20 -9.82
N ASN A 268 -26.61 -7.54 -9.10
CA ASN A 268 -25.48 -6.84 -9.71
C ASN A 268 -24.58 -7.82 -10.49
N GLU A 269 -24.05 -7.36 -11.62
CA GLU A 269 -23.20 -8.19 -12.49
C GLU A 269 -21.80 -8.37 -11.90
N THR A 270 -21.23 -9.56 -12.06
CA THR A 270 -19.85 -9.84 -11.65
C THR A 270 -18.86 -9.18 -12.60
N VAL A 271 -17.96 -8.37 -12.06
CA VAL A 271 -16.87 -7.75 -12.83
C VAL A 271 -15.60 -8.57 -12.64
N VAL A 272 -15.01 -8.97 -13.78
CA VAL A 272 -13.73 -9.67 -13.83
C VAL A 272 -12.64 -8.67 -14.19
N VAL A 273 -11.71 -8.43 -13.27
CA VAL A 273 -10.50 -7.66 -13.56
C VAL A 273 -9.41 -8.66 -13.96
N LEU A 274 -9.02 -8.61 -15.24
CA LEU A 274 -8.04 -9.52 -15.80
C LEU A 274 -6.64 -9.22 -15.25
N ALA A 275 -5.92 -10.29 -14.91
CA ALA A 275 -4.52 -10.15 -14.59
C ALA A 275 -3.70 -9.81 -15.85
N PRO A 276 -2.82 -8.81 -15.79
CA PRO A 276 -1.99 -8.40 -16.91
C PRO A 276 -0.95 -9.46 -17.27
N ARG A 277 -0.52 -9.47 -18.54
CA ARG A 277 0.51 -10.41 -19.03
C ARG A 277 1.88 -10.01 -18.52
N MET A 278 2.61 -10.96 -17.95
CA MET A 278 3.91 -10.73 -17.32
C MET A 278 5.04 -11.47 -18.03
N SER A 279 6.24 -10.88 -17.98
CA SER A 279 7.48 -11.54 -18.41
C SER A 279 7.78 -12.77 -17.53
N ARG A 280 8.66 -13.66 -18.00
CA ARG A 280 9.09 -14.81 -17.19
C ARG A 280 9.86 -14.37 -15.94
N ILE A 281 10.67 -13.31 -16.06
CA ILE A 281 11.46 -12.75 -14.96
C ILE A 281 10.52 -12.17 -13.90
N GLN A 282 9.54 -11.36 -14.32
CA GLN A 282 8.54 -10.79 -13.43
C GLN A 282 7.74 -11.87 -12.69
N ARG A 283 7.44 -13.00 -13.34
CA ARG A 283 6.79 -14.14 -12.67
C ARG A 283 7.66 -14.76 -11.57
N VAL A 284 8.97 -14.87 -11.78
CA VAL A 284 9.92 -15.35 -10.76
C VAL A 284 10.00 -14.37 -9.59
N ILE A 285 10.04 -13.06 -9.87
CA ILE A 285 10.03 -12.03 -8.83
C ILE A 285 8.75 -12.12 -8.00
N LEU A 286 7.59 -12.27 -8.65
CA LEU A 286 6.31 -12.42 -7.95
C LEU A 286 6.19 -13.73 -7.18
N TYR A 287 6.78 -14.81 -7.68
CA TYR A 287 6.87 -16.07 -6.94
C TYR A 287 7.64 -15.85 -5.62
N TYR A 288 8.78 -15.16 -5.69
CA TYR A 288 9.55 -14.83 -4.49
C TYR A 288 8.77 -13.90 -3.55
N ALA A 289 8.11 -12.86 -4.08
CA ALA A 289 7.28 -11.95 -3.30
C ALA A 289 6.14 -12.67 -2.56
N ASP A 290 5.45 -13.59 -3.24
CA ASP A 290 4.41 -14.41 -2.63
C ASP A 290 5.01 -15.38 -1.59
N LEU A 291 6.21 -15.91 -1.81
CA LEU A 291 6.90 -16.75 -0.82
C LEU A 291 7.17 -15.96 0.47
N VAL A 292 7.76 -14.76 0.35
CA VAL A 292 8.15 -13.90 1.48
C VAL A 292 6.91 -13.34 2.20
N GLY A 293 5.91 -12.84 1.46
CA GLY A 293 4.70 -12.22 2.03
C GLY A 293 3.66 -13.20 2.59
N THR A 294 3.83 -14.51 2.39
CA THR A 294 2.90 -15.54 2.90
C THR A 294 3.39 -16.21 4.17
N LEU A 295 2.52 -17.01 4.80
CA LEU A 295 2.85 -17.81 5.97
C LEU A 295 4.08 -18.71 5.75
N THR A 296 4.32 -19.14 4.51
CA THR A 296 5.48 -19.96 4.14
C THR A 296 6.79 -19.21 4.42
N GLY A 297 6.88 -17.93 4.02
CA GLY A 297 8.05 -17.09 4.30
C GLY A 297 8.29 -16.93 5.79
N ILE A 298 7.24 -16.64 6.56
CA ILE A 298 7.32 -16.52 8.02
C ILE A 298 7.77 -17.83 8.68
N ALA A 299 7.29 -18.98 8.20
CA ALA A 299 7.70 -20.29 8.70
C ALA A 299 9.18 -20.58 8.40
N ILE A 300 9.65 -20.25 7.20
CA ILE A 300 11.07 -20.38 6.82
C ILE A 300 11.94 -19.48 7.71
N LEU A 301 11.54 -18.22 7.89
CA LEU A 301 12.25 -17.27 8.75
C LEU A 301 12.32 -17.76 10.20
N THR A 302 11.20 -18.24 10.73
CA THR A 302 11.14 -18.81 12.08
C THR A 302 12.08 -20.01 12.21
N ALA A 303 12.11 -20.91 11.21
CA ALA A 303 13.00 -22.06 11.22
C ALA A 303 14.47 -21.65 11.19
N VAL A 304 14.84 -20.66 10.38
CA VAL A 304 16.22 -20.14 10.33
C VAL A 304 16.62 -19.54 11.68
N MET A 305 15.75 -18.76 12.32
CA MET A 305 16.01 -18.19 13.65
C MET A 305 16.18 -19.26 14.73
N VAL A 306 15.37 -20.32 14.69
CA VAL A 306 15.48 -21.45 15.62
C VAL A 306 16.80 -22.21 15.41
N VAL A 307 17.19 -22.46 14.16
CA VAL A 307 18.46 -23.14 13.83
C VAL A 307 19.64 -22.29 14.29
N TRP A 308 19.61 -20.98 14.04
CA TRP A 308 20.65 -20.06 14.51
C TRP A 308 20.74 -20.07 16.04
N LEU A 309 19.62 -19.94 16.77
CA LEU A 309 19.63 -20.04 18.23
C LEU A 309 20.16 -21.39 18.74
N ALA A 310 19.85 -22.49 18.06
CA ALA A 310 20.27 -23.83 18.46
C ALA A 310 21.78 -24.08 18.27
N ILE A 311 22.41 -23.45 17.28
CA ILE A 311 23.85 -23.57 17.01
C ILE A 311 24.67 -22.62 17.90
N GLY A 312 24.07 -21.51 18.34
CA GLY A 312 24.72 -20.49 19.18
C GLY A 312 25.51 -21.03 20.38
N PRO A 313 24.99 -21.98 21.18
CA PRO A 313 25.74 -22.58 22.29
C PRO A 313 27.04 -23.27 21.88
N VAL A 314 27.05 -23.95 20.72
CA VAL A 314 28.24 -24.63 20.19
C VAL A 314 29.31 -23.61 19.77
N MET A 315 28.88 -22.46 19.27
CA MET A 315 29.73 -21.36 18.82
C MET A 315 30.05 -20.34 19.93
N GLY A 316 29.62 -20.61 21.16
CA GLY A 316 29.88 -19.81 22.36
C GLY A 316 29.27 -18.40 22.34
N PHE A 317 28.30 -18.13 21.44
CA PHE A 317 27.71 -16.80 21.25
C PHE A 317 28.77 -15.68 21.12
N SER A 318 29.88 -15.95 20.44
CA SER A 318 30.93 -14.96 20.19
C SER A 318 30.40 -13.78 19.35
N SER A 319 31.05 -12.62 19.39
CA SER A 319 30.66 -11.46 18.57
C SER A 319 30.66 -11.79 17.06
N ASN A 320 31.47 -12.76 16.63
CA ASN A 320 31.46 -13.27 15.27
C ASN A 320 30.21 -14.13 14.94
N TRP A 321 29.69 -14.87 15.91
CA TRP A 321 28.44 -15.61 15.78
C TRP A 321 27.23 -14.68 15.72
N TRP A 322 27.24 -13.63 16.54
CA TRP A 322 26.24 -12.57 16.51
C TRP A 322 26.24 -11.86 15.15
N LEU A 323 27.40 -11.42 14.68
CA LEU A 323 27.53 -10.72 13.39
C LEU A 323 27.12 -11.57 12.16
N LEU A 324 27.11 -12.90 12.28
CA LEU A 324 26.61 -13.81 11.25
C LEU A 324 25.13 -13.59 10.93
N ILE A 325 24.29 -13.28 11.95
CA ILE A 325 22.87 -13.02 11.70
C ILE A 325 22.69 -11.74 10.88
N GLY A 326 23.46 -10.70 11.20
CA GLY A 326 23.50 -9.45 10.43
C GLY A 326 23.96 -9.66 9.00
N THR A 327 24.94 -10.54 8.79
CA THR A 327 25.43 -10.88 7.44
C THR A 327 24.33 -11.53 6.59
N TYR A 328 23.63 -12.52 7.14
CA TYR A 328 22.52 -13.17 6.45
C TYR A 328 21.36 -12.18 6.21
N ALA A 329 21.03 -11.38 7.24
CA ALA A 329 20.00 -10.35 7.18
C ALA A 329 20.26 -9.30 6.11
N GLY A 330 21.46 -8.74 6.05
CA GLY A 330 21.81 -7.76 5.04
C GLY A 330 21.64 -8.31 3.63
N LEU A 331 22.14 -9.52 3.36
CA LEU A 331 22.03 -10.10 2.01
C LEU A 331 20.58 -10.41 1.60
N VAL A 332 19.75 -10.94 2.51
CA VAL A 332 18.34 -11.21 2.22
C VAL A 332 17.54 -9.91 2.13
N GLY A 333 17.71 -9.00 3.08
CA GLY A 333 17.05 -7.68 3.12
C GLY A 333 17.36 -6.83 1.89
N LEU A 334 18.58 -6.92 1.36
CA LEU A 334 18.93 -6.31 0.08
C LEU A 334 18.10 -6.88 -1.08
N ASN A 335 18.00 -8.21 -1.19
CA ASN A 335 17.18 -8.84 -2.20
C ASN A 335 15.69 -8.47 -2.03
N ASP A 336 15.21 -8.49 -0.78
CA ASP A 336 13.84 -8.13 -0.43
C ASP A 336 13.54 -6.68 -0.80
N SER A 337 14.48 -5.76 -0.61
CA SER A 337 14.36 -4.35 -1.01
C SER A 337 14.16 -4.18 -2.51
N PHE A 338 14.94 -4.88 -3.34
CA PHE A 338 14.79 -4.86 -4.80
C PHE A 338 13.44 -5.43 -5.23
N VAL A 339 13.06 -6.58 -4.66
CA VAL A 339 11.79 -7.24 -4.99
C VAL A 339 10.60 -6.41 -4.53
N LEU A 340 10.61 -5.92 -3.30
CA LEU A 340 9.55 -5.06 -2.73
C LEU A 340 9.36 -3.81 -3.57
N ARG A 341 10.45 -3.17 -4.03
CA ARG A 341 10.34 -1.99 -4.89
C ARG A 341 9.74 -2.28 -6.25
N ASN A 342 10.15 -3.37 -6.90
CA ASN A 342 9.57 -3.81 -8.16
C ASN A 342 8.07 -4.13 -8.00
N VAL A 343 7.73 -4.92 -6.98
CA VAL A 343 6.34 -5.33 -6.68
C VAL A 343 5.45 -4.13 -6.37
N GLN A 344 5.92 -3.19 -5.56
CA GLN A 344 5.18 -1.97 -5.24
C GLN A 344 4.82 -1.18 -6.51
N MET A 345 5.79 -0.92 -7.39
CA MET A 345 5.50 -0.18 -8.64
C MET A 345 4.50 -0.92 -9.52
N LEU A 346 4.71 -2.23 -9.68
CA LEU A 346 3.89 -3.08 -10.52
C LEU A 346 2.43 -3.08 -10.05
N PHE A 347 2.21 -3.37 -8.77
CA PHE A 347 0.87 -3.46 -8.20
C PHE A 347 0.17 -2.11 -8.11
N ASN A 348 0.90 -1.04 -7.79
CA ASN A 348 0.32 0.31 -7.85
C ASN A 348 -0.12 0.63 -9.28
N GLY A 349 0.69 0.31 -10.30
CA GLY A 349 0.29 0.51 -11.70
C GLY A 349 -1.01 -0.21 -12.05
N TYR A 350 -1.15 -1.48 -11.68
CA TYR A 350 -2.36 -2.26 -11.96
C TYR A 350 -3.58 -1.84 -11.15
N ALA A 351 -3.40 -1.47 -9.89
CA ALA A 351 -4.47 -0.93 -9.09
C ALA A 351 -4.98 0.39 -9.68
N GLN A 352 -4.08 1.27 -10.14
CA GLN A 352 -4.44 2.52 -10.80
C GLN A 352 -5.19 2.28 -12.12
N GLU A 353 -4.71 1.37 -12.98
CA GLU A 353 -5.40 1.00 -14.23
C GLU A 353 -6.81 0.46 -13.97
N ALA A 354 -6.99 -0.34 -12.91
CA ALA A 354 -8.30 -0.84 -12.53
C ALA A 354 -9.23 0.28 -12.02
N LEU A 355 -8.70 1.28 -11.31
CA LEU A 355 -9.45 2.46 -10.87
C LEU A 355 -9.74 3.44 -12.02
N ASP A 356 -8.87 3.53 -13.04
CA ASP A 356 -9.12 4.33 -14.24
C ASP A 356 -10.40 3.86 -14.97
N GLN A 357 -10.70 2.56 -14.92
CA GLN A 357 -11.96 2.03 -15.46
C GLN A 357 -13.18 2.53 -14.67
N VAL A 358 -13.07 2.72 -13.36
CA VAL A 358 -14.14 3.32 -12.54
C VAL A 358 -14.35 4.77 -12.93
N ASP A 359 -13.26 5.52 -13.15
CA ASP A 359 -13.33 6.90 -13.63
C ASP A 359 -14.08 7.02 -14.96
N LEU A 360 -13.79 6.13 -15.92
CA LEU A 360 -14.48 6.08 -17.22
C LEU A 360 -15.96 5.71 -17.07
N ASP A 361 -16.28 4.73 -16.22
CA ASP A 361 -17.65 4.31 -15.96
C ASP A 361 -18.46 5.45 -15.34
N ASP A 362 -17.91 6.16 -14.35
CA ASP A 362 -18.53 7.33 -13.73
C ASP A 362 -18.72 8.48 -14.72
N GLN A 363 -17.69 8.84 -15.49
CA GLN A 363 -17.78 9.88 -16.53
C GLN A 363 -18.89 9.55 -17.52
N SER A 364 -19.01 8.28 -17.92
CA SER A 364 -20.06 7.85 -18.84
C SER A 364 -21.48 8.04 -18.27
N ILE A 365 -21.67 7.96 -16.95
CA ILE A 365 -22.95 8.23 -16.27
C ILE A 365 -23.23 9.74 -16.30
N PHE A 366 -22.25 10.56 -15.95
CA PHE A 366 -22.39 12.02 -15.95
C PHE A 366 -22.69 12.58 -17.35
N ASP A 367 -22.00 12.08 -18.37
CA ASP A 367 -22.24 12.45 -19.77
C ASP A 367 -23.66 12.07 -20.24
N GLN A 368 -24.16 10.90 -19.83
CA GLN A 368 -25.52 10.46 -20.13
C GLN A 368 -26.59 11.35 -19.46
N LEU A 369 -26.32 11.78 -18.24
CA LEU A 369 -27.20 12.67 -17.48
C LEU A 369 -27.01 14.16 -17.84
N ARG A 370 -26.03 14.49 -18.69
CA ARG A 370 -25.61 15.86 -19.01
C ARG A 370 -25.27 16.69 -17.77
N LEU A 371 -24.64 16.05 -16.79
CA LEU A 371 -24.18 16.69 -15.56
C LEU A 371 -22.73 17.13 -15.69
N SER A 372 -22.39 18.28 -15.10
CA SER A 372 -21.01 18.73 -15.00
C SER A 372 -20.24 17.86 -14.01
N ASP A 373 -19.09 17.31 -14.43
CA ASP A 373 -18.22 16.51 -13.56
C ASP A 373 -17.60 17.40 -12.46
N PRO A 374 -17.87 17.15 -11.16
CA PRO A 374 -17.30 17.92 -10.07
C PRO A 374 -15.78 17.72 -9.91
N ALA A 375 -15.20 16.67 -10.51
CA ALA A 375 -13.81 16.27 -10.31
C ALA A 375 -12.76 17.07 -11.12
N LYS A 376 -13.14 18.16 -11.82
CA LYS A 376 -12.21 18.97 -12.63
C LYS A 376 -11.42 19.97 -11.76
N ALA A 377 -10.54 19.46 -10.89
CA ALA A 377 -9.49 20.30 -10.33
C ALA A 377 -8.36 20.51 -11.36
N PRO A 378 -7.71 21.69 -11.41
CA PRO A 378 -6.57 21.92 -12.30
C PRO A 378 -5.36 21.09 -11.87
N VAL A 379 -4.74 20.39 -12.83
CA VAL A 379 -3.48 19.67 -12.63
C VAL A 379 -2.40 20.68 -12.22
N GLN A 380 -2.02 20.69 -10.94
CA GLN A 380 -0.88 21.49 -10.49
C GLN A 380 0.38 20.99 -11.19
N ALA A 381 1.23 21.91 -11.65
CA ALA A 381 2.47 21.55 -12.31
C ALA A 381 3.37 20.77 -11.34
N GLU A 382 3.80 19.58 -11.75
CA GLU A 382 4.69 18.73 -10.94
C GLU A 382 6.04 19.42 -10.70
N SER A 383 6.48 19.48 -9.45
CA SER A 383 7.79 20.06 -9.10
C SER A 383 8.95 19.24 -9.71
N LEU A 384 10.11 19.88 -9.93
CA LEU A 384 11.32 19.19 -10.39
C LEU A 384 11.70 18.01 -9.47
N SER A 385 11.63 18.24 -8.15
CA SER A 385 11.91 17.22 -7.12
C SER A 385 11.00 16.00 -7.28
N TYR A 386 9.72 16.22 -7.55
CA TYR A 386 8.77 15.16 -7.81
C TYR A 386 9.15 14.35 -9.06
N ARG A 387 9.47 15.03 -10.18
CA ARG A 387 9.83 14.38 -11.45
C ARG A 387 11.10 13.53 -11.34
N ILE A 388 12.12 14.05 -10.65
CA ILE A 388 13.37 13.31 -10.40
C ILE A 388 13.09 12.08 -9.53
N SER A 389 12.30 12.24 -8.47
CA SER A 389 11.94 11.13 -7.58
C SER A 389 11.11 10.07 -8.28
N ALA A 390 10.18 10.46 -9.17
CA ALA A 390 9.39 9.55 -9.98
C ALA A 390 10.27 8.76 -10.95
N TRP A 391 11.20 9.45 -11.65
CA TRP A 391 12.15 8.80 -12.55
C TRP A 391 13.06 7.81 -11.81
N MET A 392 13.67 8.24 -10.70
CA MET A 392 14.47 7.38 -9.84
C MET A 392 13.67 6.15 -9.39
N GLY A 393 12.40 6.39 -9.06
CA GLY A 393 11.46 5.36 -8.69
C GLY A 393 11.27 4.30 -9.77
N ILE A 394 11.11 4.70 -11.03
CA ILE A 394 10.95 3.82 -12.20
C ILE A 394 12.21 2.99 -12.43
N VAL A 395 13.38 3.64 -12.40
CA VAL A 395 14.66 2.94 -12.59
C VAL A 395 14.85 1.88 -11.52
N CYS A 396 14.66 2.23 -10.24
CA CYS A 396 14.90 1.32 -9.11
C CYS A 396 13.93 0.12 -9.08
N ALA A 397 12.72 0.27 -9.62
CA ALA A 397 11.71 -0.79 -9.65
C ALA A 397 11.78 -1.71 -10.87
N HIS A 398 12.67 -1.47 -11.83
CA HIS A 398 12.75 -2.26 -13.05
C HIS A 398 13.18 -3.71 -12.77
N GLU A 399 12.67 -4.71 -13.50
CA GLU A 399 13.05 -6.12 -13.27
C GLU A 399 14.57 -6.38 -13.38
N ALA A 400 15.26 -5.58 -14.21
CA ALA A 400 16.71 -5.61 -14.34
C ALA A 400 17.47 -5.21 -13.06
N THR A 401 16.94 -4.30 -12.24
CA THR A 401 17.62 -3.92 -10.98
C THR A 401 17.62 -5.06 -9.98
N VAL A 402 16.55 -5.88 -9.97
CA VAL A 402 16.49 -7.10 -9.15
C VAL A 402 17.57 -8.10 -9.58
N ILE A 403 17.77 -8.28 -10.89
CA ILE A 403 18.83 -9.18 -11.41
C ILE A 403 20.21 -8.65 -11.05
N VAL A 404 20.45 -7.34 -11.24
CA VAL A 404 21.72 -6.70 -10.87
C VAL A 404 21.98 -6.84 -9.37
N GLY A 405 20.95 -6.66 -8.54
CA GLY A 405 21.01 -6.87 -7.09
C GLY A 405 21.41 -8.30 -6.73
N PHE A 406 20.81 -9.29 -7.39
CA PHE A 406 21.17 -10.69 -7.19
C PHE A 406 22.62 -11.01 -7.60
N ILE A 407 23.07 -10.49 -8.74
CA ILE A 407 24.47 -10.62 -9.18
C ILE A 407 25.42 -9.95 -8.18
N PHE A 408 25.03 -8.78 -7.65
CA PHE A 408 25.79 -8.07 -6.64
C PHE A 408 25.93 -8.88 -5.34
N ILE A 409 24.86 -9.52 -4.87
CA ILE A 409 24.89 -10.45 -3.72
C ILE A 409 25.89 -11.59 -3.95
N LEU A 410 25.89 -12.20 -5.15
CA LEU A 410 26.87 -13.24 -5.48
C LEU A 410 28.32 -12.72 -5.44
N GLY A 411 28.53 -11.49 -5.89
CA GLY A 411 29.82 -10.81 -5.81
C GLY A 411 30.28 -10.58 -4.36
N LEU A 412 29.37 -10.14 -3.47
CA LEU A 412 29.65 -9.97 -2.05
C LEU A 412 30.00 -11.29 -1.38
N LEU A 413 29.23 -12.35 -1.66
CA LEU A 413 29.49 -13.70 -1.16
C LEU A 413 30.85 -14.25 -1.60
N ALA A 414 31.21 -14.04 -2.87
CA ALA A 414 32.53 -14.42 -3.39
C ALA A 414 33.65 -13.65 -2.69
N GLY A 415 33.47 -12.33 -2.47
CA GLY A 415 34.40 -11.49 -1.73
C GLY A 415 34.58 -11.95 -0.28
N ALA A 416 33.48 -12.19 0.45
CA ALA A 416 33.51 -12.68 1.82
C ALA A 416 34.18 -14.06 1.94
N THR A 417 33.92 -14.94 0.98
CA THR A 417 34.56 -16.26 0.90
C THR A 417 36.07 -16.13 0.66
N ALA A 418 36.50 -15.24 -0.24
CA ALA A 418 37.92 -14.96 -0.48
C ALA A 418 38.63 -14.38 0.76
N MET A 419 37.90 -13.63 1.58
CA MET A 419 38.36 -13.08 2.86
C MET A 419 38.21 -14.06 4.04
N GLY A 420 37.89 -15.33 3.76
CA GLY A 420 37.79 -16.40 4.76
C GLY A 420 36.71 -16.17 5.81
N TRP A 421 35.64 -15.44 5.49
CA TRP A 421 34.57 -15.07 6.43
C TRP A 421 35.06 -14.38 7.71
N SER A 422 36.19 -13.65 7.60
CA SER A 422 36.68 -12.74 8.65
C SER A 422 35.63 -11.67 8.99
N THR A 423 35.84 -10.93 10.09
CA THR A 423 34.96 -9.80 10.47
C THR A 423 34.77 -8.82 9.33
N ALA A 424 35.83 -8.47 8.60
CA ALA A 424 35.76 -7.61 7.43
C ALA A 424 35.00 -8.27 6.27
N GLY A 425 35.16 -9.58 6.06
CA GLY A 425 34.40 -10.33 5.05
C GLY A 425 32.90 -10.40 5.35
N GLN A 426 32.52 -10.52 6.62
CA GLN A 426 31.12 -10.47 7.04
C GLN A 426 30.55 -9.05 6.95
N LEU A 427 31.31 -8.03 7.38
CA LEU A 427 30.91 -6.63 7.24
C LEU A 427 30.79 -6.20 5.77
N LEU A 428 31.58 -6.77 4.86
CA LEU A 428 31.41 -6.60 3.40
C LEU A 428 30.03 -7.11 2.92
N CYS A 429 29.48 -8.14 3.56
CA CYS A 429 28.14 -8.65 3.28
C CYS A 429 27.03 -8.00 4.12
N ASN A 430 27.36 -7.06 5.01
CA ASN A 430 26.38 -6.35 5.83
C ASN A 430 26.27 -4.88 5.41
N ILE A 431 27.39 -4.14 5.37
CA ILE A 431 27.41 -2.69 5.16
C ILE A 431 26.87 -2.27 3.77
N PRO A 432 27.39 -2.77 2.63
CA PRO A 432 26.84 -2.38 1.33
C PRO A 432 25.36 -2.75 1.18
N PRO A 433 24.91 -3.96 1.56
CA PRO A 433 23.50 -4.30 1.61
C PRO A 433 22.66 -3.32 2.43
N SER A 434 23.05 -3.03 3.68
CA SER A 434 22.31 -2.09 4.53
C SER A 434 22.23 -0.69 3.94
N ILE A 435 23.31 -0.21 3.30
CA ILE A 435 23.32 1.10 2.66
C ILE A 435 22.33 1.15 1.49
N ILE A 436 22.31 0.12 0.66
CA ILE A 436 21.42 0.06 -0.50
C ILE A 436 19.97 -0.12 -0.05
N GLU A 437 19.71 -1.06 0.86
CA GLU A 437 18.39 -1.29 1.45
C GLU A 437 17.80 -0.01 2.06
N THR A 438 18.57 0.70 2.89
CA THR A 438 18.14 1.98 3.46
C THR A 438 17.75 2.99 2.38
N PHE A 439 18.54 3.08 1.30
CA PHE A 439 18.23 3.94 0.16
C PHE A 439 16.94 3.53 -0.56
N PHE A 440 16.75 2.23 -0.79
CA PHE A 440 15.52 1.69 -1.38
C PHE A 440 14.30 1.99 -0.51
N MET A 441 14.43 1.86 0.82
CA MET A 441 13.37 2.18 1.76
C MET A 441 13.01 3.68 1.77
N MET A 442 14.00 4.57 1.65
CA MET A 442 13.72 6.01 1.46
C MET A 442 12.95 6.28 0.16
N ILE A 443 13.34 5.63 -0.94
CA ILE A 443 12.63 5.74 -2.23
C ILE A 443 11.22 5.13 -2.14
N LEU A 444 11.03 4.04 -1.40
CA LEU A 444 9.73 3.44 -1.13
C LEU A 444 8.81 4.44 -0.42
N ILE A 445 9.32 5.17 0.59
CA ILE A 445 8.57 6.26 1.26
C ILE A 445 8.17 7.35 0.26
N THR A 446 9.12 7.85 -0.54
CA THR A 446 8.81 8.91 -1.53
C THR A 446 7.78 8.42 -2.54
N GLY A 447 7.94 7.21 -3.08
CA GLY A 447 7.00 6.63 -4.03
C GLY A 447 5.61 6.39 -3.43
N HIS A 448 5.55 5.97 -2.16
CA HIS A 448 4.30 5.81 -1.44
C HIS A 448 3.59 7.15 -1.24
N ASN A 449 4.29 8.18 -0.74
CA ASN A 449 3.73 9.53 -0.57
C ASN A 449 3.14 10.08 -1.88
N GLN A 450 3.84 9.88 -3.01
CA GLN A 450 3.36 10.31 -4.32
C GLN A 450 2.12 9.53 -4.78
N ALA A 451 2.15 8.20 -4.63
CA ALA A 451 1.01 7.34 -4.96
C ALA A 451 -0.20 7.69 -4.08
N GLU A 452 0.04 8.09 -2.83
CA GLU A 452 -1.00 8.42 -1.87
C GLU A 452 -1.72 9.71 -2.21
N THR A 453 -0.99 10.78 -2.54
CA THR A 453 -1.62 12.03 -2.98
C THR A 453 -2.56 11.79 -4.16
N LYS A 454 -2.12 11.03 -5.16
CA LYS A 454 -2.97 10.66 -6.32
C LYS A 454 -4.18 9.82 -5.92
N ARG A 455 -3.98 8.87 -5.00
CA ARG A 455 -5.05 7.99 -4.51
C ARG A 455 -6.09 8.78 -3.72
N HIS A 456 -5.66 9.69 -2.85
CA HIS A 456 -6.55 10.56 -2.08
C HIS A 456 -7.42 11.41 -3.01
N GLU A 457 -6.82 12.14 -3.96
CA GLU A 457 -7.56 12.95 -4.93
C GLU A 457 -8.58 12.11 -5.72
N ARG A 458 -8.21 10.88 -6.10
CA ARG A 458 -9.10 9.98 -6.83
C ARG A 458 -10.27 9.48 -5.98
N LEU A 459 -10.02 9.07 -4.74
CA LEU A 459 -11.09 8.64 -3.83
C LEU A 459 -12.05 9.80 -3.52
N GLU A 460 -11.51 11.01 -3.35
CA GLU A 460 -12.33 12.22 -3.19
C GLU A 460 -13.20 12.47 -4.43
N ASN A 461 -12.64 12.36 -5.63
CA ASN A 461 -13.40 12.48 -6.88
C ASN A 461 -14.52 11.43 -6.98
N PHE A 462 -14.25 10.18 -6.61
CA PHE A 462 -15.29 9.14 -6.57
C PHE A 462 -16.41 9.49 -5.60
N PHE A 463 -16.06 9.98 -4.41
CA PHE A 463 -17.03 10.41 -3.40
C PHE A 463 -17.87 11.59 -3.89
N LEU A 464 -17.25 12.62 -4.46
CA LEU A 464 -17.92 13.81 -4.99
C LEU A 464 -18.92 13.43 -6.10
N ARG A 465 -18.50 12.60 -7.06
CA ARG A 465 -19.37 12.13 -8.14
C ARG A 465 -20.58 11.36 -7.60
N ARG A 466 -20.39 10.45 -6.65
CA ARG A 466 -21.49 9.68 -6.03
C ARG A 466 -22.40 10.54 -5.18
N SER A 467 -21.88 11.57 -4.51
CA SER A 467 -22.67 12.55 -3.77
C SER A 467 -23.58 13.38 -4.67
N VAL A 468 -23.06 13.85 -5.81
CA VAL A 468 -23.85 14.56 -6.82
C VAL A 468 -24.89 13.62 -7.43
N LEU A 469 -24.51 12.38 -7.75
CA LEU A 469 -25.43 11.39 -8.31
C LEU A 469 -26.57 11.06 -7.32
N LEU A 470 -26.27 10.86 -6.04
CA LEU A 470 -27.27 10.63 -5.00
C LEU A 470 -28.26 11.79 -4.90
N SER A 471 -27.75 13.02 -4.89
CA SER A 471 -28.57 14.23 -4.84
C SER A 471 -29.49 14.35 -6.06
N TYR A 472 -29.00 13.93 -7.24
CA TYR A 472 -29.79 13.89 -8.47
C TYR A 472 -30.90 12.83 -8.40
N VAL A 473 -30.56 11.61 -7.99
CA VAL A 473 -31.50 10.48 -7.90
C VAL A 473 -32.60 10.73 -6.86
N GLN A 474 -32.27 11.29 -5.70
CA GLN A 474 -33.27 11.64 -4.67
C GLN A 474 -34.31 12.66 -5.18
N ARG A 475 -33.91 13.59 -6.06
CA ARG A 475 -34.87 14.52 -6.69
C ARG A 475 -35.76 13.82 -7.71
N LEU A 476 -35.20 12.89 -8.49
CA LEU A 476 -36.00 12.08 -9.42
C LEU A 476 -37.04 11.27 -8.64
N GLU A 477 -36.64 10.68 -7.52
CA GLU A 477 -37.52 9.92 -6.64
C GLU A 477 -38.65 10.77 -6.07
N ALA A 478 -38.34 11.95 -5.52
CA ALA A 478 -39.36 12.89 -5.04
C ALA A 478 -40.34 13.33 -6.16
N GLY A 479 -39.83 13.56 -7.37
CA GLY A 479 -40.65 13.86 -8.54
C GLY A 479 -41.54 12.68 -8.95
N HIS A 480 -41.03 11.45 -8.87
CA HIS A 480 -41.73 10.22 -9.22
C HIS A 480 -42.92 9.95 -8.28
N TYR A 481 -42.72 10.08 -6.97
CA TYR A 481 -43.80 9.95 -5.99
C TYR A 481 -44.89 11.03 -6.16
N THR A 482 -44.48 12.26 -6.46
CA THR A 482 -45.44 13.36 -6.69
C THR A 482 -46.34 13.05 -7.88
N MET A 483 -45.81 12.59 -9.02
CA MET A 483 -46.63 12.20 -10.18
C MET A 483 -47.57 11.04 -9.88
N ARG A 484 -47.07 9.98 -9.21
CA ARG A 484 -47.88 8.80 -8.89
C ARG A 484 -49.05 9.14 -7.98
N SER A 485 -48.83 9.99 -6.98
CA SER A 485 -49.91 10.49 -6.11
C SER A 485 -50.98 11.29 -6.86
N VAL A 486 -50.58 12.10 -7.85
CA VAL A 486 -51.52 12.87 -8.70
C VAL A 486 -52.30 11.94 -9.62
N GLN A 487 -51.64 10.92 -10.20
CA GLN A 487 -52.27 9.91 -11.05
C GLN A 487 -53.31 9.10 -10.27
N ASP A 488 -52.94 8.58 -9.09
CA ASP A 488 -53.85 7.82 -8.21
C ASP A 488 -55.04 8.68 -7.74
N SER A 489 -54.82 9.99 -7.53
CA SER A 489 -55.89 10.92 -7.18
C SER A 489 -56.85 11.18 -8.35
N LEU A 490 -56.36 11.19 -9.58
CA LEU A 490 -57.20 11.37 -10.78
C LEU A 490 -57.97 10.08 -11.10
N ASP A 491 -57.35 8.91 -10.92
CA ASP A 491 -57.97 7.61 -11.14
C ASP A 491 -59.01 7.26 -10.06
N HIS A 492 -58.97 7.90 -8.88
CA HIS A 492 -60.01 7.79 -7.85
C HIS A 492 -61.18 8.79 -8.01
N VAL A 493 -61.02 9.82 -8.86
CA VAL A 493 -62.05 10.82 -9.14
C VAL A 493 -62.80 10.53 -10.44
N ALA A 494 -62.24 9.69 -11.32
CA ALA A 494 -62.90 9.08 -12.47
C ALA A 494 -63.64 7.79 -12.07
#